data_AF-A0A3D4V0Z9-F1
#
_entry.id   AF-A0A3D4V0Z9-F1
#
_cell.length_a   1.000
_cell.length_b   1.000
_cell.length_c   1.000
_cell.angle_alpha   90.00
_cell.angle_beta   90.00
_cell.angle_gamma   90.00
#
_symmetry.space_group_name_H-M   'P 1'
#
loop_
_entity.id
_entity.type
_entity.pdbx_description
1 polymer ?
#
loop_
_entity_poly.entity_id
_entity_poly.type
_entity_poly.pdbx_seq_one_letter_code
_entity_poly.pdbx_strand_id
1 'polypeptide(L)'
;MMAYSAGKYSKFISDRSGAAFPYQEMMIEWNGSRVHRSEFEEKQPQLTPTRHIADAEALRFASTPRTEPEVEVLLKLNPFRSSDAGSAIINVTEAGHGRTTGDTVRFRNTAPFDGFTTSTIEQAVGYTITVVSDSTYTFSAASGTAAVGNTFGGGSVVSAGPVTVDA
;
A
#
# COMPACT_ATOMS: atom_id res chain seq x y z
N MET A 1 48.32 38.11 -27.34
CA MET A 1 48.65 36.91 -26.54
C MET A 1 49.92 36.31 -27.15
N MET A 2 51.03 36.27 -26.40
CA MET A 2 52.30 35.73 -26.92
C MET A 2 52.20 34.21 -27.03
N ALA A 3 52.65 33.64 -28.15
CA ALA A 3 52.66 32.19 -28.34
C ALA A 3 53.76 31.54 -27.48
N TYR A 4 53.45 30.41 -26.86
CA TYR A 4 54.45 29.61 -26.15
C TYR A 4 55.34 28.85 -27.15
N SER A 5 56.61 28.65 -26.80
CA SER A 5 57.55 27.88 -27.63
C SER A 5 57.17 26.39 -27.61
N ALA A 6 56.64 25.88 -28.72
CA ALA A 6 56.26 24.47 -28.90
C ALA A 6 56.96 23.83 -30.14
N GLY A 7 58.11 24.37 -30.54
CA GLY A 7 58.85 23.96 -31.73
C GLY A 7 59.63 22.65 -31.56
N LYS A 8 60.28 22.19 -32.64
CA LYS A 8 61.06 20.93 -32.70
C LYS A 8 62.13 20.80 -31.61
N TYR A 9 62.67 21.91 -31.10
CA TYR A 9 63.71 21.94 -30.06
C TYR A 9 63.17 22.23 -28.66
N SER A 10 61.87 22.45 -28.52
CA SER A 10 61.24 22.67 -27.22
C SER A 10 61.21 21.35 -26.44
N LYS A 11 61.79 21.35 -25.24
CA LYS A 11 61.82 20.21 -24.34
C LYS A 11 61.11 20.52 -23.02
N PHE A 12 60.58 19.51 -22.37
CA PHE A 12 60.16 19.57 -20.97
C PHE A 12 60.96 18.55 -20.15
N ILE A 13 61.02 18.77 -18.85
CA ILE A 13 61.59 17.80 -17.91
C ILE A 13 60.44 16.98 -17.33
N SER A 14 60.55 15.65 -17.36
CA SER A 14 59.57 14.77 -16.72
C SER A 14 59.68 14.86 -15.21
N ASP A 15 58.57 15.04 -14.52
CA ASP A 15 58.49 15.07 -13.05
C ASP A 15 58.71 13.68 -12.43
N ARG A 16 58.65 12.60 -13.23
CA ARG A 16 58.84 11.21 -12.77
C ARG A 16 60.28 10.73 -12.87
N SER A 17 60.91 10.92 -14.03
CA SER A 17 62.29 10.45 -14.27
C SER A 17 63.35 11.55 -14.22
N GLY A 18 62.95 12.83 -14.26
CA GLY A 18 63.88 13.95 -14.39
C GLY A 18 64.55 14.07 -15.77
N ALA A 19 64.18 13.22 -16.74
CA ALA A 19 64.76 13.25 -18.08
C ALA A 19 64.10 14.33 -18.97
N ALA A 20 64.87 14.83 -19.95
CA ALA A 20 64.43 15.86 -20.89
C ALA A 20 63.81 15.23 -22.15
N PHE A 21 62.52 15.46 -22.37
CA PHE A 21 61.75 14.92 -23.50
C PHE A 21 61.21 16.04 -24.40
N PRO A 22 60.84 15.74 -25.67
CA PRO A 22 60.17 16.70 -26.55
C PRO A 22 58.87 17.23 -25.92
N TYR A 23 58.66 18.55 -25.94
CA TYR A 23 57.48 19.19 -25.32
C TYR A 23 56.14 18.68 -25.89
N GLN A 24 56.13 18.25 -27.15
CA GLN A 24 54.95 17.71 -27.83
C GLN A 24 54.52 16.33 -27.29
N GLU A 25 55.40 15.65 -26.57
CA GLU A 25 55.16 14.33 -25.96
C GLU A 25 54.86 14.43 -24.46
N MET A 26 54.70 15.65 -23.93
CA MET A 26 54.29 15.87 -22.55
C MET A 26 52.83 15.47 -22.32
N MET A 27 52.59 14.66 -21.30
CA MET A 27 51.27 14.33 -20.76
C MET A 27 51.16 14.84 -19.33
N ILE A 28 49.95 15.16 -18.90
CA ILE A 28 49.66 15.58 -17.52
C ILE A 28 48.91 14.43 -16.85
N GLU A 29 49.45 13.91 -15.75
CA GLU A 29 48.82 12.86 -14.95
C GLU A 29 47.70 13.42 -14.06
N TRP A 30 46.91 12.51 -13.49
CA TRP A 30 45.77 12.83 -12.62
C TRP A 30 46.13 13.64 -11.36
N ASN A 31 47.41 13.66 -10.97
CA ASN A 31 47.95 14.42 -9.84
C ASN A 31 48.56 15.77 -10.26
N GLY A 32 48.53 16.12 -11.55
CA GLY A 32 49.10 17.35 -12.11
C GLY A 32 50.58 17.25 -12.53
N SER A 33 51.24 16.10 -12.36
CA SER A 33 52.62 15.88 -12.80
C SER A 33 52.72 15.81 -14.33
N ARG A 34 53.78 16.40 -14.87
CA ARG A 34 54.11 16.39 -16.31
C ARG A 34 55.06 15.25 -16.60
N VAL A 35 54.62 14.28 -17.37
CA VAL A 35 55.37 13.05 -17.68
C VAL A 35 55.47 12.82 -19.17
N HIS A 36 56.44 12.02 -19.60
CA HIS A 36 56.50 11.55 -20.98
C HIS A 36 55.50 10.42 -21.24
N ARG A 37 55.04 10.25 -22.49
CA ARG A 37 54.09 9.20 -22.88
C ARG A 37 54.54 7.79 -22.49
N SER A 38 55.85 7.51 -22.50
CA SER A 38 56.39 6.21 -22.08
C SER A 38 56.36 5.98 -20.58
N GLU A 39 56.18 7.05 -19.81
CA GLU A 39 56.16 7.06 -18.36
C GLU A 39 54.77 7.33 -17.82
N PHE A 40 53.76 7.51 -18.70
CA PHE A 40 52.40 7.84 -18.29
C PHE A 40 51.73 6.62 -17.69
N GLU A 41 51.23 6.77 -16.46
CA GLU A 41 50.42 5.74 -15.80
C GLU A 41 48.94 6.16 -15.81
N GLU A 42 48.08 5.27 -16.32
CA GLU A 42 46.65 5.47 -16.26
C GLU A 42 46.15 5.47 -14.81
N LYS A 43 45.21 6.37 -14.51
CA LYS A 43 44.57 6.47 -13.20
C LYS A 43 43.90 5.14 -12.85
N GLN A 44 44.13 4.63 -11.63
CA GLN A 44 43.53 3.35 -11.22
C GLN A 44 41.99 3.37 -11.35
N PRO A 45 41.39 2.27 -11.86
CA PRO A 45 39.97 2.22 -12.21
C PRO A 45 39.00 2.44 -11.04
N GLN A 46 39.47 2.30 -9.79
CA GLN A 46 38.66 2.58 -8.59
C GLN A 46 38.30 4.06 -8.41
N LEU A 47 39.05 5.00 -9.01
CA LEU A 47 38.81 6.44 -8.86
C LEU A 47 37.84 7.04 -9.87
N THR A 48 37.32 6.23 -10.80
CA THR A 48 36.29 6.64 -11.78
C THR A 48 35.23 5.54 -11.86
N PRO A 49 34.31 5.47 -10.88
CA PRO A 49 33.24 4.48 -10.89
C PRO A 49 32.42 4.61 -12.18
N THR A 50 32.18 3.48 -12.86
CA THR A 50 31.27 3.45 -14.01
C THR A 50 29.87 3.84 -13.56
N ARG A 51 29.22 4.73 -14.31
CA ARG A 51 27.85 5.15 -14.04
C ARG A 51 26.92 3.95 -14.23
N HIS A 52 26.40 3.41 -13.14
CA HIS A 52 25.32 2.43 -13.17
C HIS A 52 23.98 3.15 -13.37
N ILE A 53 23.10 2.58 -14.20
CA ILE A 53 21.72 3.05 -14.36
C ILE A 53 20.84 2.09 -13.56
N ALA A 54 19.84 2.61 -12.84
CA ALA A 54 18.86 1.76 -12.16
C ALA A 54 18.19 0.80 -13.16
N ASP A 55 17.92 -0.41 -12.72
CA ASP A 55 17.15 -1.38 -13.47
C ASP A 55 15.70 -0.89 -13.64
N ALA A 56 15.10 -1.26 -14.77
CA ALA A 56 13.71 -0.92 -15.05
C ALA A 56 12.79 -1.95 -14.38
N GLU A 57 12.26 -1.62 -13.20
CA GLU A 57 11.37 -2.51 -12.44
C GLU A 57 9.93 -2.53 -12.95
N ALA A 58 9.49 -1.50 -13.68
CA ALA A 58 8.09 -1.35 -14.08
C ALA A 58 7.77 -1.96 -15.46
N LEU A 59 6.66 -2.69 -15.54
CA LEU A 59 6.11 -3.19 -16.80
C LEU A 59 5.48 -2.06 -17.61
N ARG A 60 5.84 -1.94 -18.90
CA ARG A 60 5.33 -0.93 -19.83
C ARG A 60 3.80 -0.96 -20.00
N PHE A 61 3.20 -2.14 -19.85
CA PHE A 61 1.75 -2.37 -19.98
C PHE A 61 1.29 -3.29 -18.84
N ALA A 62 1.29 -2.78 -17.61
CA ALA A 62 0.72 -3.50 -16.48
C ALA A 62 -0.81 -3.61 -16.64
N SER A 63 -1.36 -4.80 -16.40
CA SER A 63 -2.81 -4.98 -16.32
C SER A 63 -3.35 -4.22 -15.11
N THR A 64 -4.55 -3.66 -15.23
CA THR A 64 -5.24 -3.06 -14.09
C THR A 64 -5.58 -4.13 -13.05
N PRO A 65 -5.66 -3.77 -11.76
CA PRO A 65 -6.16 -4.66 -10.73
C PRO A 65 -7.57 -5.16 -11.07
N ARG A 66 -7.90 -6.38 -10.63
CA ARG A 66 -9.27 -6.89 -10.70
C ARG A 66 -10.12 -6.20 -9.63
N THR A 67 -11.36 -5.85 -9.96
CA THR A 67 -12.38 -5.51 -8.95
C THR A 67 -12.94 -6.82 -8.36
N GLU A 68 -12.89 -6.96 -7.05
CA GLU A 68 -13.44 -8.13 -6.36
C GLU A 68 -14.97 -8.06 -6.33
N PRO A 69 -15.70 -9.17 -6.56
CA PRO A 69 -17.14 -9.19 -6.39
C PRO A 69 -17.51 -8.91 -4.93
N GLU A 70 -18.69 -8.36 -4.73
CA GLU A 70 -19.25 -8.20 -3.40
C GLU A 70 -19.59 -9.57 -2.79
N VAL A 71 -19.24 -9.78 -1.52
CA VAL A 71 -19.38 -11.07 -0.81
C VAL A 71 -20.01 -10.85 0.57
N GLU A 72 -20.72 -11.86 1.05
CA GLU A 72 -21.23 -11.90 2.42
C GLU A 72 -20.20 -12.43 3.42
N VAL A 73 -20.18 -11.86 4.61
CA VAL A 73 -19.30 -12.26 5.70
C VAL A 73 -20.09 -13.06 6.73
N LEU A 74 -19.58 -14.23 7.11
CA LEU A 74 -20.12 -15.02 8.21
C LEU A 74 -19.83 -14.32 9.55
N LEU A 75 -20.86 -14.08 10.33
CA LEU A 75 -20.76 -13.47 11.65
C LEU A 75 -20.44 -14.51 12.74
N LYS A 76 -20.01 -14.02 13.91
CA LYS A 76 -19.81 -14.85 15.09
C LYS A 76 -21.13 -15.40 15.64
N LEU A 77 -21.05 -16.42 16.49
CA LEU A 77 -22.19 -16.96 17.23
C LEU A 77 -22.92 -15.85 18.00
N ASN A 78 -24.24 -15.80 17.85
CA ASN A 78 -25.14 -14.82 18.45
C ASN A 78 -24.63 -13.39 18.26
N PRO A 79 -24.55 -12.91 16.99
CA PRO A 79 -23.90 -11.64 16.68
C PRO A 79 -24.74 -10.43 17.06
N PHE A 80 -26.03 -10.61 17.36
CA PHE A 80 -26.94 -9.53 17.70
C PHE A 80 -27.08 -9.37 19.21
N ARG A 81 -27.19 -8.12 19.65
CA ARG A 81 -27.56 -7.75 21.01
C ARG A 81 -28.66 -6.72 20.96
N SER A 82 -29.79 -6.98 21.62
CA SER A 82 -30.84 -5.99 21.78
C SER A 82 -30.40 -4.86 22.70
N SER A 83 -30.90 -3.65 22.46
CA SER A 83 -30.77 -2.51 23.37
C SER A 83 -31.74 -2.67 24.56
N ASP A 84 -32.20 -1.59 25.18
CA ASP A 84 -33.12 -1.66 26.33
C ASP A 84 -34.49 -2.23 25.95
N ALA A 85 -35.21 -2.76 26.94
CA ALA A 85 -36.58 -3.24 26.75
C ALA A 85 -37.46 -2.15 26.10
N GLY A 86 -38.23 -2.52 25.09
CA GLY A 86 -39.04 -1.58 24.30
C GLY A 86 -38.28 -0.84 23.20
N SER A 87 -36.97 -1.04 23.02
CA SER A 87 -36.18 -0.44 21.94
C SER A 87 -36.22 -1.30 20.67
N ALA A 88 -36.25 -0.67 19.50
CA ALA A 88 -36.08 -1.33 18.20
C ALA A 88 -34.60 -1.40 17.74
N ILE A 89 -33.68 -0.89 18.56
CA ILE A 89 -32.26 -0.83 18.22
C ILE A 89 -31.59 -2.17 18.52
N ILE A 90 -30.89 -2.69 17.51
CA ILE A 90 -30.09 -3.91 17.59
C ILE A 90 -28.63 -3.53 17.32
N ASN A 91 -27.74 -3.97 18.19
CA ASN A 91 -26.29 -3.89 18.01
C ASN A 91 -25.77 -5.19 17.37
N VAL A 92 -24.92 -5.05 16.36
CA VAL A 92 -24.32 -6.16 15.62
C VAL A 92 -22.83 -6.19 15.90
N THR A 93 -22.30 -7.37 16.21
CA THR A 93 -20.87 -7.60 16.40
C THR A 93 -20.27 -8.24 15.16
N GLU A 94 -19.43 -7.49 14.46
CA GLU A 94 -18.71 -7.94 13.26
C GLU A 94 -17.31 -7.31 13.27
N ALA A 95 -16.30 -8.11 13.61
CA ALA A 95 -14.94 -7.61 13.77
C ALA A 95 -14.32 -7.23 12.43
N GLY A 96 -13.79 -6.01 12.33
CA GLY A 96 -13.05 -5.54 11.15
C GLY A 96 -13.96 -5.32 9.93
N HIS A 97 -15.20 -4.89 10.16
CA HIS A 97 -16.21 -4.81 9.10
C HIS A 97 -15.93 -3.75 8.02
N GLY A 98 -15.05 -2.77 8.29
CA GLY A 98 -14.64 -1.75 7.30
C GLY A 98 -15.78 -0.91 6.72
N ARG A 99 -16.90 -0.79 7.46
CA ARG A 99 -18.13 -0.09 7.02
C ARG A 99 -18.18 1.32 7.56
N THR A 100 -19.01 2.14 6.91
CA THR A 100 -19.29 3.52 7.29
C THR A 100 -20.75 3.68 7.72
N THR A 101 -21.02 4.63 8.62
CA THR A 101 -22.39 5.01 8.96
C THR A 101 -23.15 5.46 7.71
N GLY A 102 -24.33 4.88 7.48
CA GLY A 102 -25.10 5.08 6.25
C GLY A 102 -25.03 3.91 5.27
N ASP A 103 -24.08 2.98 5.44
CA ASP A 103 -24.02 1.77 4.62
C ASP A 103 -25.27 0.92 4.82
N THR A 104 -25.68 0.18 3.78
CA THR A 104 -26.82 -0.73 3.84
C THR A 104 -26.34 -2.17 3.94
N VAL A 105 -26.77 -2.88 4.98
CA VAL A 105 -26.39 -4.27 5.25
C VAL A 105 -27.62 -5.15 5.29
N ARG A 106 -27.57 -6.27 4.57
CA ARG A 106 -28.58 -7.33 4.62
C ARG A 106 -28.06 -8.50 5.45
N PHE A 107 -28.88 -8.94 6.40
CA PHE A 107 -28.62 -10.12 7.20
C PHE A 107 -29.37 -11.33 6.64
N ARG A 108 -28.79 -12.52 6.77
CA ARG A 108 -29.39 -13.79 6.33
C ARG A 108 -29.08 -14.90 7.34
N ASN A 109 -29.86 -15.98 7.32
CA ASN A 109 -29.70 -17.17 8.17
C ASN A 109 -29.70 -16.87 9.68
N THR A 110 -30.54 -15.92 10.07
CA THR A 110 -30.76 -15.45 11.44
C THR A 110 -31.76 -16.33 12.19
N ALA A 111 -31.61 -16.36 13.52
CA ALA A 111 -32.59 -16.93 14.43
C ALA A 111 -33.36 -15.82 15.16
N PRO A 112 -34.66 -16.03 15.48
CA PRO A 112 -35.43 -15.04 16.23
C PRO A 112 -34.86 -14.89 17.64
N PHE A 113 -34.88 -13.67 18.18
CA PHE A 113 -34.37 -13.40 19.53
C PHE A 113 -35.06 -12.19 20.15
N ASP A 114 -35.24 -12.21 21.48
CA ASP A 114 -35.70 -11.08 22.30
C ASP A 114 -36.86 -10.23 21.73
N GLY A 115 -37.85 -10.86 21.07
CA GLY A 115 -39.01 -10.18 20.48
C GLY A 115 -38.86 -9.78 19.00
N PHE A 116 -37.69 -9.99 18.39
CA PHE A 116 -37.45 -9.81 16.97
C PHE A 116 -37.57 -11.14 16.21
N THR A 117 -38.33 -11.14 15.12
CA THR A 117 -38.49 -12.31 14.24
C THR A 117 -37.42 -12.32 13.15
N THR A 118 -37.16 -13.51 12.59
CA THR A 118 -36.23 -13.67 11.45
C THR A 118 -36.66 -12.85 10.24
N SER A 119 -37.96 -12.85 9.92
CA SER A 119 -38.53 -12.06 8.83
C SER A 119 -38.29 -10.55 8.97
N THR A 120 -38.26 -10.05 10.21
CA THR A 120 -37.90 -8.66 10.47
C THR A 120 -36.41 -8.46 10.28
N ILE A 121 -35.55 -9.34 10.77
CA ILE A 121 -34.09 -9.12 10.68
C ILE A 121 -33.57 -9.32 9.24
N GLU A 122 -34.18 -10.20 8.45
CA GLU A 122 -33.76 -10.56 7.09
C GLU A 122 -34.49 -9.78 5.99
N GLN A 123 -34.65 -8.47 6.18
CA GLN A 123 -35.28 -7.63 5.16
C GLN A 123 -34.49 -7.67 3.86
N ALA A 124 -35.19 -7.92 2.74
CA ALA A 124 -34.57 -7.97 1.41
C ALA A 124 -33.91 -6.64 1.03
N VAL A 125 -34.46 -5.52 1.49
CA VAL A 125 -33.90 -4.17 1.29
C VAL A 125 -32.69 -3.86 2.18
N GLY A 126 -32.39 -4.72 3.16
CA GLY A 126 -31.36 -4.49 4.16
C GLY A 126 -31.69 -3.37 5.15
N TYR A 127 -30.69 -2.99 5.94
CA TYR A 127 -30.76 -1.98 6.98
C TYR A 127 -29.64 -0.97 6.84
N THR A 128 -29.98 0.32 6.93
CA THR A 128 -28.98 1.37 7.10
C THR A 128 -28.37 1.28 8.48
N ILE A 129 -27.04 1.19 8.55
CA ILE A 129 -26.31 1.01 9.80
C ILE A 129 -25.72 2.32 10.34
N THR A 130 -25.53 2.37 11.65
CA THR A 130 -24.74 3.40 12.33
C THR A 130 -23.53 2.74 12.99
N VAL A 131 -22.33 3.08 12.54
CA VAL A 131 -21.09 2.50 13.07
C VAL A 131 -20.81 3.05 14.45
N VAL A 132 -20.51 2.16 15.39
CA VAL A 132 -20.17 2.49 16.78
C VAL A 132 -18.68 2.32 17.03
N SER A 133 -18.08 1.29 16.44
CA SER A 133 -16.63 1.00 16.49
C SER A 133 -16.23 0.14 15.29
N ASP A 134 -14.93 -0.12 15.11
CA ASP A 134 -14.41 -1.00 14.05
C ASP A 134 -14.93 -2.46 14.11
N SER A 135 -15.62 -2.82 15.20
CA SER A 135 -16.15 -4.16 15.42
C SER A 135 -17.65 -4.21 15.66
N THR A 136 -18.34 -3.05 15.70
CA THR A 136 -19.75 -3.00 16.07
C THR A 136 -20.48 -1.86 15.37
N TYR A 137 -21.71 -2.14 14.96
CA TYR A 137 -22.62 -1.15 14.40
C TYR A 137 -24.06 -1.47 14.81
N THR A 138 -24.93 -0.46 14.77
CA THR A 138 -26.35 -0.61 15.13
C THR A 138 -27.25 -0.41 13.93
N PHE A 139 -28.43 -1.00 13.99
CA PHE A 139 -29.54 -0.68 13.10
C PHE A 139 -30.86 -0.68 13.86
N SER A 140 -31.86 -0.02 13.30
CA SER A 140 -33.24 -0.07 13.81
C SER A 140 -34.00 -1.15 13.06
N ALA A 141 -34.54 -2.14 13.78
CA ALA A 141 -35.42 -3.14 13.21
C ALA A 141 -36.66 -2.47 12.58
N ALA A 142 -37.15 -3.02 11.46
CA ALA A 142 -38.33 -2.49 10.77
C ALA A 142 -39.63 -2.62 11.58
N SER A 143 -39.67 -3.57 12.50
CA SER A 143 -40.82 -3.81 13.39
C SER A 143 -40.39 -4.53 14.66
N GLY A 144 -41.25 -4.52 15.68
CA GLY A 144 -40.97 -5.17 16.95
C GLY A 144 -39.99 -4.39 17.82
N THR A 145 -39.89 -4.80 19.07
CA THR A 145 -39.05 -4.18 20.10
C THR A 145 -38.50 -5.25 21.02
N ALA A 146 -37.37 -4.96 21.66
CA ALA A 146 -36.77 -5.84 22.65
C ALA A 146 -37.76 -6.17 23.78
N ALA A 147 -38.02 -7.45 24.03
CA ALA A 147 -38.96 -7.89 25.07
C ALA A 147 -38.36 -7.74 26.47
N VAL A 148 -37.12 -8.20 26.65
CA VAL A 148 -36.34 -8.11 27.89
C VAL A 148 -35.25 -7.05 27.77
N GLY A 149 -34.62 -6.93 26.60
CA GLY A 149 -33.49 -6.03 26.37
C GLY A 149 -32.15 -6.62 26.82
N ASN A 150 -31.07 -6.00 26.35
CA ASN A 150 -29.68 -6.36 26.65
C ASN A 150 -29.32 -7.83 26.43
N THR A 151 -30.05 -8.52 25.56
CA THR A 151 -29.96 -9.96 25.34
C THR A 151 -29.24 -10.26 24.04
N PHE A 152 -28.33 -11.25 24.07
CA PHE A 152 -27.62 -11.72 22.88
C PHE A 152 -28.44 -12.77 22.12
N GLY A 153 -28.36 -12.76 20.79
CA GLY A 153 -29.08 -13.69 19.93
C GLY A 153 -28.68 -13.60 18.45
N GLY A 154 -29.47 -14.21 17.59
CA GLY A 154 -29.24 -14.24 16.14
C GLY A 154 -28.79 -15.60 15.60
N GLY A 155 -28.33 -16.54 16.43
CA GLY A 155 -27.98 -17.90 16.00
C GLY A 155 -26.52 -18.05 15.58
N SER A 156 -26.17 -19.20 14.98
CA SER A 156 -24.78 -19.63 14.76
C SER A 156 -24.25 -19.48 13.33
N VAL A 157 -25.12 -19.21 12.36
CA VAL A 157 -24.78 -19.23 10.91
C VAL A 157 -25.20 -17.94 10.20
N VAL A 158 -25.28 -16.83 10.93
CA VAL A 158 -25.69 -15.53 10.39
C VAL A 158 -24.65 -15.00 9.42
N SER A 159 -25.09 -14.52 8.26
CA SER A 159 -24.24 -13.74 7.35
C SER A 159 -24.71 -12.29 7.26
N ALA A 160 -23.76 -11.40 7.02
CA ALA A 160 -23.99 -9.99 6.72
C ALA A 160 -23.29 -9.62 5.41
N GLY A 161 -23.98 -8.91 4.53
CA GLY A 161 -23.39 -8.46 3.27
C GLY A 161 -24.27 -7.46 2.55
N PRO A 162 -23.88 -7.06 1.34
CA PRO A 162 -24.67 -6.14 0.54
C PRO A 162 -25.96 -6.81 0.04
N VAL A 163 -26.92 -5.96 -0.33
CA VAL A 163 -28.25 -6.36 -0.80
C VAL A 163 -28.20 -7.02 -2.19
N THR A 164 -27.18 -6.67 -2.97
CA THR A 164 -26.90 -7.13 -4.35
C THR A 164 -26.51 -8.59 -4.46
N VAL A 165 -26.05 -9.20 -3.36
CA VAL A 165 -25.69 -10.62 -3.34
C VAL A 165 -26.98 -11.44 -3.13
N ASP A 166 -27.31 -12.27 -4.12
CA ASP A 166 -28.40 -13.22 -4.00
C ASP A 166 -28.01 -14.39 -3.09
N ALA A 167 -28.99 -14.89 -2.33
CA ALA A 167 -28.83 -15.98 -1.36
C ALA A 167 -28.79 -17.36 -2.03
#